data_AF-A0A6P0MBI7-F1
#
_entry.id   AF-A0A6P0MBI7-F1
#
_cell.length_a   1.000
_cell.length_b   1.000
_cell.length_c   1.000
_cell.angle_alpha   90.00
_cell.angle_beta   90.00
_cell.angle_gamma   90.00
#
_symmetry.space_group_name_H-M   'P 1'
#
loop_
_entity.id
_entity.type
_entity.pdbx_description
1 polymer ?
#
loop_
_entity_poly.entity_id
_entity_poly.type
_entity_poly.pdbx_seq_one_letter_code
_entity_poly.pdbx_strand_id
1 'polypeptide(L)'
;MFYQYFIDLFFYRQKVIKAYQISREVYSDAYQGYEKIKQIINEITQSQDNHRSLSEAELLDFKKKLRILPKLDLNYSDWLRQLESYSLTMKINAHNYSEKLQQIKEKLPKDEDLSFL
;
A
#
# COMPACT_ATOMS: atom_id res chain seq x y z
N MET A 1 18.84 32.11 1.90
CA MET A 1 17.98 31.51 2.95
C MET A 1 16.51 31.35 2.53
N PHE A 2 15.88 32.27 1.80
CA PHE A 2 14.48 32.13 1.36
C PHE A 2 14.24 30.98 0.36
N TYR A 3 15.17 30.75 -0.57
CA TYR A 3 15.12 29.63 -1.53
C TYR A 3 15.06 28.23 -0.87
N GLN A 4 15.62 28.06 0.33
CA GLN A 4 15.59 26.78 1.04
C GLN A 4 14.15 26.37 1.38
N TYR A 5 13.26 27.32 1.65
CA TYR A 5 11.87 27.02 1.98
C TYR A 5 11.14 26.38 0.80
N PHE A 6 11.38 26.87 -0.42
CA PHE A 6 10.82 26.28 -1.63
C PHE A 6 11.42 24.91 -1.94
N ILE A 7 12.73 24.75 -1.75
CA ILE A 7 13.39 23.44 -1.91
C ILE A 7 12.77 22.41 -0.96
N ASP A 8 12.61 22.76 0.32
CA ASP A 8 11.96 21.90 1.32
C ASP A 8 10.51 21.59 0.94
N LEU A 9 9.75 22.61 0.49
CA LEU A 9 8.37 22.49 0.06
C LEU A 9 8.23 21.43 -1.05
N PHE A 10 8.99 21.60 -2.14
CA PHE A 10 8.96 20.66 -3.26
C PHE A 10 9.49 19.28 -2.89
N PHE A 11 10.44 19.20 -1.97
CA PHE A 11 10.94 17.94 -1.44
C PHE A 11 9.86 17.15 -0.69
N TYR A 12 9.07 17.81 0.18
CA TYR A 12 7.96 17.17 0.86
C TYR A 12 6.85 16.74 -0.11
N ARG A 13 6.52 17.59 -1.10
CA ARG A 13 5.59 17.23 -2.18
C ARG A 13 6.03 15.97 -2.92
N GLN A 14 7.32 15.89 -3.28
CA GLN A 14 7.86 14.75 -3.99
C GLN A 14 7.83 13.47 -3.15
N LYS A 15 8.05 13.58 -1.83
CA LYS A 15 7.91 12.44 -0.91
C LYS A 15 6.49 11.91 -0.86
N VAL A 16 5.49 12.79 -0.81
CA VAL A 16 4.07 12.39 -0.86
C VAL A 16 3.77 11.67 -2.17
N ILE A 17 4.16 12.25 -3.31
CA ILE A 17 3.93 11.65 -4.64
C ILE A 17 4.58 10.27 -4.75
N LYS A 18 5.84 10.14 -4.33
CA LYS A 18 6.57 8.87 -4.40
C LYS A 18 5.96 7.81 -3.48
N ALA A 19 5.59 8.18 -2.25
CA ALA A 19 4.92 7.26 -1.34
C ALA A 19 3.55 6.81 -1.89
N TYR A 20 2.80 7.72 -2.51
CA TYR A 20 1.55 7.39 -3.19
C TYR A 20 1.76 6.39 -4.34
N GLN A 21 2.70 6.66 -5.25
CA GLN A 21 3.01 5.78 -6.38
C GLN A 21 3.38 4.37 -5.91
N ILE A 22 4.28 4.24 -4.94
CA ILE A 22 4.69 2.94 -4.41
C ILE A 22 3.52 2.26 -3.68
N SER A 23 2.71 2.99 -2.91
CA SER A 23 1.53 2.41 -2.27
C SER A 23 0.53 1.83 -3.27
N ARG A 24 0.43 2.38 -4.49
CA ARG A 24 -0.42 1.84 -5.55
C ARG A 24 0.09 0.51 -6.09
N GLU A 25 1.40 0.36 -6.19
CA GLU A 25 2.04 -0.90 -6.58
C GLU A 25 1.80 -1.96 -5.49
N VAL A 26 2.10 -1.64 -4.23
CA VAL A 26 1.86 -2.54 -3.10
C VAL A 26 0.39 -2.90 -2.93
N TYR A 27 -0.53 -1.96 -3.20
CA TYR A 27 -1.96 -2.24 -3.19
C TYR A 27 -2.35 -3.26 -4.25
N SER A 28 -1.78 -3.16 -5.46
CA SER A 28 -1.99 -4.15 -6.52
C SER A 28 -1.51 -5.53 -6.07
N ASP A 29 -0.33 -5.62 -5.46
CA ASP A 29 0.21 -6.89 -4.94
C ASP A 29 -0.68 -7.46 -3.83
N ALA A 30 -1.11 -6.63 -2.88
CA ALA A 30 -2.01 -7.02 -1.81
C ALA A 30 -3.35 -7.57 -2.34
N TYR A 31 -3.93 -6.88 -3.33
CA TYR A 31 -5.18 -7.29 -3.96
C TYR A 31 -5.04 -8.63 -4.68
N GLN A 32 -3.98 -8.82 -5.47
CA GLN A 32 -3.71 -10.10 -6.14
C GLN A 32 -3.45 -11.23 -5.14
N GLY A 33 -2.72 -10.94 -4.06
CA GLY A 33 -2.49 -11.88 -2.96
C GLY A 33 -3.77 -12.33 -2.29
N TYR A 34 -4.65 -11.38 -1.97
CA TYR A 34 -5.97 -11.65 -1.41
C TYR A 34 -6.82 -12.54 -2.32
N GLU A 35 -6.94 -12.18 -3.61
CA GLU A 35 -7.73 -12.98 -4.56
C GLU A 35 -7.18 -14.40 -4.69
N LYS A 36 -5.86 -14.58 -4.66
CA LYS A 36 -5.25 -15.92 -4.69
C LYS A 36 -5.55 -16.74 -3.43
N ILE A 37 -5.47 -16.13 -2.25
CA ILE A 37 -5.85 -16.78 -0.99
C ILE A 37 -7.32 -17.20 -1.04
N LYS A 38 -8.19 -16.27 -1.43
CA LYS A 38 -9.63 -16.50 -1.56
C LYS A 38 -9.95 -17.63 -2.55
N GLN A 39 -9.29 -17.64 -3.71
CA GLN A 39 -9.42 -18.71 -4.69
C GLN A 39 -9.05 -20.07 -4.09
N ILE A 40 -7.89 -20.18 -3.44
CA ILE A 40 -7.44 -21.45 -2.83
C ILE A 40 -8.42 -21.91 -1.75
N ILE A 41 -8.90 -21.00 -0.89
CA ILE A 41 -9.88 -21.33 0.14
C ILE A 41 -11.19 -21.83 -0.49
N ASN A 42 -11.69 -21.16 -1.53
CA ASN A 42 -12.91 -21.57 -2.23
C ASN A 42 -12.75 -22.95 -2.89
N GLU A 43 -11.62 -23.21 -3.54
CA GLU A 43 -11.34 -24.52 -4.13
C GLU A 43 -11.28 -25.63 -3.07
N ILE A 44 -10.74 -25.33 -1.89
CA ILE A 44 -10.72 -26.25 -0.76
C ILE A 44 -12.15 -26.54 -0.26
N THR A 45 -12.96 -25.51 0.00
CA THR A 45 -14.28 -25.67 0.61
C THR A 45 -15.28 -26.32 -0.36
N GLN A 46 -15.27 -25.95 -1.64
CA GLN A 46 -16.14 -26.55 -2.65
C GLN A 46 -15.85 -28.04 -2.89
N SER A 47 -14.61 -28.48 -2.67
CA SER A 47 -14.26 -29.91 -2.81
C SER A 47 -14.84 -30.81 -1.71
N GLN A 48 -15.25 -30.23 -0.56
CA GLN A 48 -15.80 -30.99 0.57
C GLN A 48 -17.32 -31.25 0.49
N ASP A 49 -18.07 -30.51 -0.33
CA ASP A 49 -19.52 -30.68 -0.48
C ASP A 49 -19.91 -31.98 -1.21
N ASN A 50 -18.96 -32.59 -1.91
CA ASN A 50 -19.14 -33.90 -2.51
C ASN A 50 -18.67 -34.94 -1.48
N HIS A 51 -19.60 -35.62 -0.80
CA HIS A 51 -19.37 -36.74 0.15
C HIS A 51 -18.65 -37.97 -0.43
N ARG A 52 -17.77 -37.79 -1.43
CA ARG A 52 -16.91 -38.82 -2.03
C ARG A 52 -15.54 -38.80 -1.35
N SER A 53 -14.92 -39.98 -1.27
CA SER A 53 -13.48 -40.05 -0.97
C SER A 53 -12.70 -39.30 -2.04
N LEU A 54 -11.74 -38.47 -1.61
CA LEU A 54 -10.80 -37.80 -2.51
C LEU A 54 -9.89 -38.83 -3.16
N SER A 55 -9.64 -38.66 -4.46
CA SER A 55 -8.59 -39.38 -5.16
C SER A 55 -7.20 -38.99 -4.65
N GLU A 56 -6.21 -39.83 -4.91
CA GLU A 56 -4.82 -39.55 -4.53
C GLU A 56 -4.30 -38.24 -5.17
N ALA A 57 -4.73 -37.94 -6.39
CA ALA A 57 -4.39 -36.69 -7.08
C ALA A 57 -4.98 -35.46 -6.37
N GLU A 58 -6.25 -35.54 -5.93
CA GLU A 58 -6.91 -34.47 -5.16
C GLU A 58 -6.27 -34.29 -3.79
N LEU A 59 -5.88 -35.37 -3.10
CA LEU A 59 -5.14 -35.31 -1.83
C LEU A 59 -3.76 -34.65 -1.99
N LEU A 60 -3.06 -34.94 -3.09
CA LEU A 60 -1.76 -34.33 -3.38
C LEU A 60 -1.92 -32.82 -3.67
N ASP A 61 -2.94 -32.44 -4.44
CA ASP A 61 -3.26 -31.03 -4.70
C ASP A 61 -3.63 -30.28 -3.42
N PHE A 62 -4.48 -30.88 -2.58
CA PHE A 62 -4.84 -30.34 -1.27
C PHE A 62 -3.61 -30.10 -0.38
N LYS A 63 -2.68 -31.07 -0.33
CA LYS A 63 -1.42 -30.94 0.40
C LYS A 63 -0.56 -29.80 -0.14
N LYS A 64 -0.52 -29.58 -1.47
CA LYS A 64 0.20 -28.45 -2.07
C LYS A 64 -0.44 -27.12 -1.65
N LYS A 65 -1.78 -27.01 -1.74
CA LYS A 65 -2.55 -25.82 -1.33
C LYS A 65 -2.31 -25.46 0.14
N LEU A 66 -2.40 -26.43 1.04
CA LEU A 66 -2.11 -26.22 2.47
C LEU A 66 -0.68 -25.75 2.74
N ARG A 67 0.30 -26.18 1.94
CA ARG A 67 1.71 -25.75 2.11
C ARG A 67 1.96 -24.32 1.64
N ILE A 68 1.23 -23.84 0.63
CA ILE A 68 1.45 -22.48 0.07
C ILE A 68 0.67 -21.40 0.83
N LEU A 69 -0.49 -21.73 1.41
CA LEU A 69 -1.37 -20.79 2.10
C LEU A 69 -0.66 -19.96 3.18
N PRO A 70 0.13 -20.54 4.12
CA PRO A 70 0.81 -19.75 5.14
C PRO A 70 1.76 -18.70 4.58
N LYS A 71 2.45 -19.01 3.47
CA LYS A 71 3.35 -18.06 2.84
C LYS A 71 2.59 -16.92 2.16
N LEU A 72 1.46 -17.22 1.53
CA LEU A 72 0.60 -16.20 0.94
C LEU A 72 0.01 -15.27 2.02
N ASP A 73 -0.44 -15.83 3.15
CA ASP A 73 -0.99 -15.07 4.28
C ASP A 73 0.05 -14.13 4.91
N LEU A 74 1.28 -14.62 5.13
CA LEU A 74 2.38 -13.79 5.62
C LEU A 74 2.72 -12.65 4.65
N ASN A 75 2.81 -12.95 3.34
CA ASN A 75 3.06 -11.92 2.34
C ASN A 75 1.92 -10.88 2.31
N TYR A 76 0.66 -11.32 2.41
CA TYR A 76 -0.49 -10.43 2.48
C TYR A 76 -0.41 -9.49 3.68
N SER A 77 -0.10 -10.03 4.86
CA SER A 77 0.11 -9.24 6.07
C SER A 77 1.27 -8.26 5.93
N ASP A 78 2.36 -8.64 5.26
CA ASP A 78 3.50 -7.75 4.96
C ASP A 78 3.11 -6.59 4.05
N TRP A 79 2.32 -6.83 3.01
CA TRP A 79 1.83 -5.76 2.12
C TRP A 79 0.88 -4.80 2.85
N LEU A 80 0.00 -5.31 3.72
CA LEU A 80 -0.87 -4.44 4.53
C LEU A 80 -0.05 -3.51 5.43
N ARG A 81 0.97 -4.03 6.12
CA ARG A 81 1.87 -3.21 6.94
C ARG A 81 2.63 -2.17 6.12
N GLN A 82 3.04 -2.52 4.90
CA GLN A 82 3.67 -1.57 3.99
C GLN A 82 2.71 -0.46 3.56
N LEU A 83 1.45 -0.77 3.25
CA LEU A 83 0.43 0.23 2.93
C LEU A 83 0.21 1.21 4.09
N GLU A 84 0.14 0.72 5.33
CA GLU A 84 0.06 1.56 6.52
C GLU A 84 1.28 2.48 6.66
N SER A 85 2.48 1.94 6.44
CA SER A 85 3.74 2.71 6.47
C SER A 85 3.77 3.82 5.42
N TYR A 86 3.33 3.54 4.19
CA TYR A 86 3.24 4.55 3.14
C TYR A 86 2.15 5.59 3.43
N SER A 87 1.02 5.19 3.99
CA SER A 87 -0.03 6.11 4.45
C SER A 87 0.49 7.08 5.51
N LEU A 88 1.23 6.57 6.51
CA LEU A 88 1.88 7.41 7.52
C LEU A 88 2.92 8.35 6.90
N THR A 89 3.74 7.85 5.97
CA THR A 89 4.72 8.66 5.25
C THR A 89 4.06 9.80 4.48
N MET A 90 2.95 9.53 3.77
CA MET A 90 2.18 10.56 3.07
C MET A 90 1.63 11.60 4.06
N LYS A 91 1.02 11.16 5.16
CA LYS A 91 0.47 12.06 6.19
C LYS A 91 1.52 12.99 6.79
N ILE A 92 2.67 12.45 7.18
CA ILE A 92 3.78 13.24 7.75
C ILE A 92 4.28 14.27 6.73
N ASN A 93 4.53 13.86 5.48
CA ASN A 93 5.09 14.78 4.49
C ASN A 93 4.05 15.78 3.98
N ALA A 94 2.75 15.45 3.96
CA ALA A 94 1.68 16.41 3.69
C ALA A 94 1.56 17.46 4.79
N HIS A 95 1.72 17.05 6.06
CA HIS A 95 1.80 17.99 7.17
C HIS A 95 3.01 18.92 7.04
N ASN A 96 4.20 18.37 6.81
CA ASN A 96 5.42 19.14 6.62
C ASN A 96 5.32 20.11 5.42
N TYR A 97 4.65 19.69 4.33
CA TYR A 97 4.35 20.55 3.19
C TYR A 97 3.51 21.76 3.61
N SER A 98 2.39 21.52 4.30
CA SER A 98 1.49 22.57 4.77
C SER A 98 2.18 23.55 5.72
N GLU A 99 2.98 23.05 6.67
CA GLU A 99 3.78 23.91 7.57
C GLU A 99 4.79 24.76 6.79
N LYS A 100 5.46 24.15 5.81
CA LYS A 100 6.44 24.88 4.99
C LYS A 100 5.79 25.94 4.11
N LEU A 101 4.62 25.64 3.54
CA LEU A 101 3.83 26.59 2.76
C LEU A 101 3.38 27.78 3.62
N GLN A 102 2.96 27.52 4.86
CA GLN A 102 2.61 28.57 5.80
C GLN A 102 3.80 29.48 6.12
N GLN A 103 4.99 28.90 6.36
CA GLN A 103 6.22 29.67 6.59
C GLN A 103 6.61 30.54 5.38
N ILE A 104 6.34 30.08 4.15
CA ILE A 104 6.56 30.86 2.93
C ILE A 104 5.57 32.03 2.86
N LYS A 105 4.28 31.78 3.12
CA LYS A 105 3.22 32.81 3.15
C LYS A 105 3.52 33.92 4.15
N GLU A 106 4.04 33.59 5.33
CA GLU A 106 4.40 34.56 6.36
C GLU A 106 5.58 35.45 5.99
N LYS A 107 6.43 35.00 5.05
CA LYS A 107 7.62 35.73 4.59
C LYS A 107 7.41 36.53 3.32
N LEU A 108 6.33 36.26 2.59
CA LEU A 108 6.01 36.96 1.35
C LEU A 108 5.09 38.16 1.60
N PRO A 109 5.15 39.19 0.72
CA PRO A 109 4.12 40.22 0.65
C PRO A 109 2.72 39.60 0.51
N LYS A 110 1.70 40.24 1.10
CA LYS A 110 0.32 39.69 1.18
C LYS A 110 -0.39 39.59 -0.19
N ASP A 111 0.18 40.24 -1.20
CA ASP A 111 -0.30 40.37 -2.57
C ASP A 111 0.28 39.31 -3.53
N GLU A 112 1.19 38.46 -3.06
CA GLU A 112 1.72 37.34 -3.84
C GLU A 112 0.70 36.19 -3.93
N ASP A 113 0.36 35.79 -5.15
CA ASP A 113 -0.50 34.64 -5.41
C ASP A 113 0.31 33.34 -5.36
N LEU A 114 -0.03 32.47 -4.40
CA LEU A 114 0.57 31.14 -4.22
C LEU A 114 -0.42 30.01 -4.52
N SER A 115 -1.54 30.29 -5.20
CA SER A 115 -2.57 29.29 -5.52
C SER A 115 -2.08 28.13 -6.39
N PHE A 116 -0.95 28.31 -7.07
CA PHE A 116 -0.29 27.27 -7.87
C PHE A 116 0.51 26.24 -7.05
N LEU A 117 0.70 26.48 -5.74
CA LEU A 117 1.36 25.59 -4.78
C LEU A 117 0.31 24.84 -3.95
#